data_AF-A0A7K2PSU3-F1
#
_entry.id   AF-A0A7K2PSU3-F1
#
_cell.length_a   1.000
_cell.length_b   1.000
_cell.length_c   1.000
_cell.angle_alpha   90.00
_cell.angle_beta   90.00
_cell.angle_gamma   90.00
#
_symmetry.space_group_name_H-M   'P 1'
#
loop_
_entity.id
_entity.type
_entity.pdbx_description
1 polymer ?
#
loop_
_entity_poly.entity_id
_entity_poly.type
_entity_poly.pdbx_seq_one_letter_code
_entity_poly.pdbx_strand_id
1 'polypeptide(L)' 'MDEPQHRIRALHTTSTITVYQAYAPEIGLPAVQDGRFPAAWKRDRMTWVIKHRSQTFAAM' A
#
# COMPACT_ATOMS: atom_id res chain seq x y z
N MET A 1 -23.30 12.15 -3.41
CA MET A 1 -21.99 12.32 -4.05
C MET A 1 -21.32 10.97 -4.01
N ASP A 2 -21.09 10.35 -5.17
CA ASP A 2 -20.48 9.02 -5.27
C ASP A 2 -19.00 9.12 -4.86
N GLU A 3 -18.53 8.25 -3.97
CA GLU A 3 -17.14 8.22 -3.50
C GLU A 3 -16.25 7.69 -4.64
N PRO A 4 -15.17 8.40 -5.04
CA PRO A 4 -14.31 7.93 -6.12
C PRO A 4 -13.66 6.60 -5.75
N GLN A 5 -13.83 5.58 -6.61
CA GLN A 5 -13.37 4.21 -6.38
C GLN A 5 -11.86 4.09 -6.04
N HIS A 6 -11.03 5.02 -6.52
CA HIS A 6 -9.57 5.00 -6.35
C HIS A 6 -9.04 6.21 -5.57
N ARG A 7 -9.76 6.66 -4.54
CA ARG A 7 -9.32 7.78 -3.71
C ARG A 7 -8.11 7.38 -2.83
N ILE A 8 -7.08 8.22 -2.86
CA ILE A 8 -5.94 8.14 -1.95
C ILE A 8 -6.26 8.95 -0.69
N ARG A 9 -6.10 8.35 0.49
CA ARG A 9 -6.19 9.08 1.76
C ARG A 9 -4.84 9.72 2.05
N ALA A 10 -4.83 11.03 2.25
CA ALA A 10 -3.62 11.78 2.56
C ALA A 10 -3.90 12.96 3.48
N LEU A 11 -2.89 13.33 4.27
CA LEU A 11 -2.83 14.59 5.01
C LEU A 11 -1.84 15.51 4.30
N HIS A 12 -2.27 16.72 3.96
CA HIS A 12 -1.46 17.71 3.26
C HIS A 12 -1.13 18.88 4.20
N THR A 13 0.14 19.27 4.24
CA THR A 13 0.59 20.53 4.84
C THR A 13 1.27 21.38 3.76
N THR A 14 1.68 22.61 4.10
CA THR A 14 2.34 23.51 3.14
C THR A 14 3.62 22.93 2.53
N SER A 15 4.30 22.00 3.22
CA SER A 15 5.59 21.44 2.79
C SER A 15 5.63 19.92 2.67
N THR A 16 4.58 19.22 3.10
CA THR A 16 4.58 17.74 3.13
C THR A 16 3.24 17.15 2.75
N ILE A 17 3.30 15.95 2.17
CA ILE A 17 2.14 15.11 1.92
C ILE A 17 2.38 13.79 2.64
N THR A 18 1.51 13.46 3.59
CA THR A 18 1.49 12.15 4.25
C THR A 18 0.45 11.29 3.57
N VAL A 19 0.85 10.17 2.99
CA VAL A 19 -0.06 9.24 2.30
C VAL A 19 -0.29 8.01 3.16
N TYR A 20 -1.54 7.59 3.27
CA TYR A 20 -1.92 6.34 3.94
C TYR A 20 -2.06 5.23 2.91
N GLN A 21 -1.04 4.36 2.82
CA GLN A 21 -1.01 3.22 1.91
C GLN A 21 -1.54 1.97 2.61
N ALA A 22 -2.50 1.29 1.98
CA ALA A 22 -2.85 -0.08 2.35
C ALA A 22 -1.88 -1.05 1.66
N TYR A 23 -1.30 -1.96 2.43
CA TYR A 23 -0.44 -3.02 1.91
C TYR A 23 -1.23 -4.33 1.76
N ALA A 24 -0.82 -5.17 0.82
CA ALA A 24 -1.36 -6.52 0.68
C ALA A 24 -1.07 -7.36 1.94
N PRO A 25 -1.86 -8.42 2.23
CA PRO A 25 -1.78 -9.18 3.48
C PRO A 25 -0.38 -9.69 3.82
N GLU A 26 0.41 -10.07 2.81
CA GLU A 26 1.79 -10.56 2.94
C GLU A 26 2.78 -9.50 3.47
N ILE A 27 2.42 -8.22 3.41
CA ILE A 27 3.20 -7.12 3.97
C ILE A 27 2.51 -6.55 5.22
N GLY A 28 1.19 -6.34 5.15
CA GLY A 28 0.43 -5.68 6.21
C GLY A 28 0.35 -6.49 7.49
N LEU A 29 0.07 -7.80 7.41
CA LEU A 29 -0.09 -8.64 8.60
C LEU A 29 1.24 -8.81 9.37
N PRO A 30 2.37 -9.16 8.73
CA PRO A 30 3.66 -9.24 9.43
C PRO A 30 4.09 -7.88 9.99
N ALA A 31 3.84 -6.79 9.26
CA ALA A 31 4.21 -5.46 9.73
C ALA A 31 3.48 -5.04 11.02
N VAL A 32 2.21 -5.41 11.16
CA VAL A 32 1.44 -5.16 12.40
C VAL A 32 1.91 -6.06 13.53
N GLN A 33 2.20 -7.33 13.25
CA GLN A 33 2.63 -8.30 14.26
C GLN A 33 4.03 -7.99 14.81
N ASP A 34 5.00 -7.70 13.92
CA ASP A 34 6.41 -7.55 14.27
C ASP A 34 6.83 -6.09 14.49
N GLY A 35 5.92 -5.14 14.24
CA GLY A 35 6.21 -3.70 14.25
C GLY A 35 7.26 -3.28 13.22
N ARG A 36 7.54 -4.12 12.22
CA ARG A 36 8.61 -3.93 11.22
C ARG A 36 8.19 -4.45 9.87
N PHE A 37 8.59 -3.75 8.81
CA PHE A 37 8.29 -4.18 7.45
C PHE A 37 9.08 -5.46 7.09
N PRO A 38 8.43 -6.47 6.48
CA PRO A 38 9.11 -7.69 6.04
C PRO A 38 10.01 -7.43 4.83
N ALA A 39 10.91 -8.35 4.51
CA ALA A 39 11.83 -8.23 3.36
C ALA A 39 11.12 -8.08 1.99
N ALA A 40 9.85 -8.47 1.91
CA ALA A 40 9.00 -8.25 0.73
C ALA A 40 8.69 -6.76 0.49
N TRP A 41 8.74 -5.92 1.53
CA TRP A 41 8.57 -4.48 1.44
C TRP A 41 9.85 -3.80 0.96
N LYS A 42 9.70 -2.81 0.08
CA LYS A 42 10.81 -2.08 -0.54
C LYS A 42 10.52 -0.59 -0.54
N ARG A 43 11.42 0.21 0.03
CA ARG A 43 11.26 1.68 0.13
C ARG A 43 11.34 2.38 -1.23
N ASP A 44 12.17 1.87 -2.14
CA ASP A 44 12.33 2.35 -3.52
C ASP A 44 11.12 1.99 -4.40
N ARG A 45 10.35 0.97 -4.00
CA ARG A 45 9.08 0.59 -4.64
C ARG A 45 7.95 1.47 -4.13
N MET A 46 8.15 2.78 -4.18
CA MET A 46 7.08 3.77 -4.10
C MET A 46 6.28 3.78 -5.41
N THR A 47 5.94 2.59 -5.92
CA THR A 47 5.17 2.41 -7.13
C THR A 47 3.74 2.18 -6.68
N TRP A 48 2.91 3.20 -6.83
CA TRP A 48 1.45 3.10 -6.80
C TRP A 48 1.06 1.85 -7.59
N VAL A 49 0.74 0.76 -6.89
CA VAL A 49 0.63 -0.57 -7.50
C VAL A 49 -0.55 -0.58 -8.46
N ILE A 50 -0.29 -0.29 -9.74
CA ILE A 50 -1.11 -0.71 -10.86
C ILE A 50 -0.61 -2.13 -11.21
N LYS A 51 -1.03 -3.13 -10.44
CA LYS A 51 -1.04 -4.50 -10.97
C LYS A 51 -2.09 -4.50 -12.07
N HIS A 52 -1.70 -4.81 -13.31
CA HIS A 52 -2.70 -5.20 -14.29
C HIS A 52 -3.45 -6.42 -13.74
N ARG A 53 -4.79 -6.45 -13.91
CA ARG A 53 -5.74 -7.42 -13.31
C ARG A 53 -5.44 -8.91 -13.53
N SER A 54 -4.33 -9.24 -14.18
CA SER A 54 -3.95 -10.58 -14.65
C SER A 54 -2.98 -11.31 -13.71
N GLN A 55 -2.45 -10.67 -12.67
CA GLN A 55 -1.54 -11.35 -11.74
C GLN A 55 -2.33 -12.11 -10.67
N THR A 56 -2.83 -13.28 -11.06
CA THR A 56 -3.43 -14.27 -10.15
C THR A 56 -2.44 -14.61 -9.05
N PHE A 57 -2.87 -14.45 -7.80
CA PHE A 57 -2.15 -14.93 -6.64
C PHE A 57 -2.28 -16.47 -6.64
N ALA A 58 -1.21 -17.19 -6.96
CA ALA A 58 -1.14 -18.61 -6.65
C ALA A 58 -0.86 -18.73 -5.16
N ALA A 59 -1.92 -18.98 -4.38
CA ALA A 59 -1.79 -19.42 -3.00
C ALA A 59 -1.22 -20.84 -3.01
N MET A 60 -0.13 -21.03 -2.26
CA MET A 60 0.38 -22.32 -1.86
C MET A 60 0.58 -22.27 -0.35
#